data_AF-X0U3B0-F1
#
_entry.id   AF-X0U3B0-F1
#
_cell.length_a   1.000
_cell.length_b   1.000
_cell.length_c   1.000
_cell.angle_alpha   90.00
_cell.angle_beta   90.00
_cell.angle_gamma   90.00
#
_symmetry.space_group_name_H-M   'P 1'
#
loop_
_entity.id
_entity.type
_entity.pdbx_description
1 polymer ?
#
loop_
_entity_poly.entity_id
_entity_poly.type
_entity_poly.pdbx_seq_one_letter_code
_entity_poly.pdbx_strand_id
1 'polypeptide(L)'
;MATTKAEPNILESYSFFVIPGWGELLGYPTLGNYSNHNVSKISQDLVIFFGGAECSVQTEKGTLYYLFGLGYYYTKFELQSGRYITD
;
A
#
# COMPACT_ATOMS: atom_id res chain seq x y z
N MET A 1 26.96 6.66 -27.32
CA MET A 1 26.90 5.67 -26.22
C MET A 1 25.55 5.00 -26.28
N ALA A 2 25.51 3.69 -26.49
CA ALA A 2 24.26 2.94 -26.46
C ALA A 2 23.85 2.80 -24.99
N THR A 3 22.70 3.36 -24.61
CA THR A 3 22.03 3.01 -23.37
C THR A 3 21.54 1.57 -23.51
N THR A 4 22.28 0.62 -22.96
CA THR A 4 21.77 -0.73 -22.74
C THR A 4 20.60 -0.61 -21.78
N LYS A 5 19.37 -0.54 -22.32
CA LYS A 5 18.16 -0.76 -21.53
C LYS A 5 18.26 -2.17 -20.98
N ALA A 6 18.68 -2.30 -19.73
CA ALA A 6 18.58 -3.56 -19.02
C ALA A 6 17.09 -3.91 -18.97
N GLU A 7 16.71 -5.00 -19.63
CA GLU A 7 15.35 -5.52 -19.51
C GLU A 7 15.13 -5.89 -18.03
N PRO A 8 14.02 -5.45 -17.41
CA PRO A 8 13.75 -5.79 -16.03
C PRO A 8 13.62 -7.31 -15.91
N ASN A 9 14.50 -7.92 -15.12
CA ASN A 9 14.42 -9.34 -14.82
C ASN A 9 13.26 -9.54 -13.83
N ILE A 10 12.09 -9.91 -14.37
CA ILE A 10 10.90 -10.22 -13.57
C ILE A 10 11.06 -11.63 -13.04
N LEU A 11 11.05 -11.76 -11.71
CA LEU A 11 11.09 -13.02 -10.99
C LEU A 11 9.69 -13.31 -10.46
N GLU A 12 9.21 -14.53 -10.66
CA GLU A 12 8.01 -14.99 -9.95
C GLU A 12 8.33 -15.12 -8.45
N SER A 13 7.50 -14.51 -7.61
CA SER A 13 7.65 -14.58 -6.16
C SER A 13 6.28 -14.65 -5.48
N TYR A 14 6.16 -15.45 -4.43
CA TYR A 14 4.90 -15.64 -3.70
C TYR A 14 5.03 -15.06 -2.30
N SER A 15 4.84 -13.75 -2.21
CA SER A 15 5.06 -13.00 -0.97
C SER A 15 3.73 -12.52 -0.40
N PHE A 16 3.55 -12.66 0.92
CA PHE A 16 2.37 -12.17 1.64
C PHE A 16 2.80 -11.11 2.64
N PHE A 17 2.35 -9.87 2.42
CA PHE A 17 2.62 -8.75 3.33
C PHE A 17 1.34 -8.30 4.01
N VAL A 18 1.46 -7.99 5.30
CA VAL A 18 0.44 -7.30 6.08
C VAL A 18 1.09 -6.06 6.65
N ILE A 19 0.68 -4.89 6.19
CA ILE A 19 1.22 -3.61 6.61
C ILE A 19 0.17 -2.90 7.46
N PRO A 20 0.27 -2.95 8.80
CA PRO A 20 -0.59 -2.16 9.67
C PRO A 20 -0.18 -0.68 9.60
N GLY A 21 -1.10 0.25 9.85
CA GLY A 21 -0.75 1.67 9.94
C GLY A 21 -0.36 2.28 8.60
N TRP A 22 -0.97 1.84 7.50
CA TRP A 22 -0.57 2.30 6.16
C TRP A 22 -0.73 3.82 5.99
N GLY A 23 -1.78 4.41 6.57
CA GLY A 23 -2.01 5.85 6.59
C GLY A 23 -0.91 6.59 7.36
N GLU A 24 -0.44 6.03 8.48
CA GLU A 24 0.68 6.59 9.24
C GLU A 24 1.98 6.55 8.44
N LEU A 25 2.26 5.44 7.76
CA LEU A 25 3.46 5.29 6.92
C LEU A 25 3.53 6.37 5.82
N LEU A 26 2.40 6.65 5.18
CA LEU A 26 2.32 7.65 4.13
C LEU A 26 2.20 9.09 4.66
N GLY A 27 2.12 9.27 5.98
CA GLY A 27 1.94 10.57 6.62
C GLY A 27 0.62 11.24 6.24
N TYR A 28 -0.42 10.47 5.89
CA TYR A 28 -1.72 11.03 5.50
C TYR A 28 -2.48 11.50 6.75
N PRO A 29 -2.67 12.82 6.93
CA PRO A 29 -3.27 13.35 8.15
C PRO A 29 -4.78 13.57 8.02
N THR A 30 -5.35 13.36 6.83
CA THR A 30 -6.72 13.79 6.53
C THR A 30 -7.71 12.64 6.65
N LEU A 31 -8.50 12.68 7.72
CA LEU A 31 -9.73 11.90 7.84
C LEU A 31 -10.67 12.28 6.70
N GLY A 32 -11.18 11.27 5.98
CA GLY A 32 -12.06 11.45 4.84
C GLY A 32 -13.54 11.59 5.22
N ASN A 33 -14.40 11.42 4.22
CA ASN A 33 -15.84 11.29 4.40
C ASN A 33 -16.29 9.91 3.94
N TYR A 34 -17.23 9.31 4.65
CA TYR A 34 -17.90 8.07 4.25
C TYR A 34 -19.41 8.28 4.26
N SER A 35 -20.06 8.04 3.12
CA SER A 35 -21.50 8.23 2.94
C SER A 35 -22.03 9.59 3.47
N ASN A 36 -21.33 10.68 3.15
CA ASN A 36 -21.62 12.06 3.61
C ASN A 36 -21.45 12.31 5.13
N HIS A 37 -20.76 11.42 5.85
CA HIS A 37 -20.36 11.62 7.23
C HIS A 37 -18.85 11.79 7.35
N ASN A 38 -18.41 12.77 8.13
CA ASN A 38 -16.99 12.92 8.47
C ASN A 38 -16.54 11.69 9.28
N VAL A 39 -15.41 11.12 8.88
CA VAL A 39 -14.72 10.12 9.69
C VAL A 39 -14.11 10.82 10.90
N SER A 40 -14.46 10.39 12.12
CA SER A 40 -13.97 10.97 13.37
C SER A 40 -12.63 10.38 13.80
N LYS A 41 -12.40 9.09 13.50
CA LYS A 41 -11.18 8.37 13.86
C LYS A 41 -10.98 7.16 12.95
N ILE A 42 -9.75 6.90 12.55
CA ILE A 42 -9.35 5.61 11.99
C ILE A 42 -8.84 4.75 13.15
N SER A 43 -9.39 3.54 13.28
CA SER A 43 -9.00 2.58 14.32
C SER A 43 -8.03 1.52 13.80
N GLN A 44 -8.15 1.16 12.52
CA GLN A 44 -7.28 0.23 11.80
C GLN A 44 -7.26 0.59 10.31
N ASP A 45 -6.12 0.45 9.65
CA ASP A 45 -5.86 0.81 8.27
C ASP A 45 -4.77 -0.10 7.69
N LEU A 46 -5.09 -1.39 7.60
CA LEU A 46 -4.13 -2.38 7.14
C LEU A 46 -4.18 -2.52 5.62
N VAL A 47 -3.01 -2.72 5.01
CA VAL A 47 -2.88 -3.20 3.64
C VAL A 47 -2.44 -4.65 3.68
N ILE A 48 -3.19 -5.53 3.01
CA ILE A 48 -2.77 -6.89 2.70
C ILE A 48 -2.30 -6.89 1.26
N PHE A 49 -1.07 -7.31 1.01
CA PHE A 49 -0.50 -7.38 -0.34
C PHE A 49 -0.03 -8.78 -0.65
N PHE A 50 -0.60 -9.36 -1.71
CA PHE A 50 -0.25 -10.65 -2.28
C PHE A 50 0.66 -10.43 -3.49
N GLY A 51 1.97 -10.50 -3.28
CA GLY A 51 2.98 -10.43 -4.33
C GLY A 51 3.01 -11.73 -5.15
N GLY A 52 2.99 -11.58 -6.48
CA GLY A 52 3.15 -12.67 -7.45
C GLY A 52 4.44 -12.57 -8.27
N ALA A 53 5.05 -11.39 -8.33
CA ALA A 53 6.33 -11.19 -8.99
C ALA A 53 7.10 -10.01 -8.38
N GLU A 54 8.40 -10.00 -8.60
CA GLU A 54 9.30 -8.92 -8.19
C GLU A 54 10.32 -8.61 -9.27
N CYS A 55 10.82 -7.39 -9.29
CA CYS A 55 11.98 -7.05 -10.10
C CYS A 55 12.82 -5.98 -9.41
N SER A 56 14.09 -5.89 -9.81
CA SER A 56 14.94 -4.78 -9.43
C SER A 56 15.48 -4.08 -10.66
N VAL A 57 15.58 -2.76 -10.58
CA VAL A 57 16.08 -1.91 -11.66
C VAL A 57 17.23 -1.07 -11.11
N GLN A 58 18.41 -1.22 -11.69
CA GLN A 58 19.56 -0.36 -11.43
C GLN A 58 19.31 1.02 -12.04
N THR A 59 19.48 2.07 -11.23
CA THR A 59 19.39 3.47 -11.64
C THR A 59 20.65 4.24 -11.22
N GLU A 60 20.87 5.42 -11.78
CA GLU A 60 21.98 6.30 -11.37
C GLU A 60 21.96 6.68 -9.88
N LYS A 61 20.79 6.58 -9.23
CA LYS A 61 20.59 6.91 -7.80
C LYS A 61 20.59 5.69 -6.88
N GLY A 62 20.86 4.50 -7.41
CA GLY A 62 20.82 3.24 -6.68
C GLY A 62 19.85 2.23 -7.30
N THR A 63 19.59 1.13 -6.58
CA THR A 63 18.69 0.06 -7.04
C THR A 63 17.27 0.31 -6.53
N LEU A 64 16.30 0.31 -7.44
CA LEU A 64 14.88 0.31 -7.12
C LEU A 64 14.37 -1.13 -7.11
N TYR A 65 13.59 -1.48 -6.08
CA TYR A 65 12.95 -2.78 -5.95
C TYR A 65 11.45 -2.62 -6.13
N TYR A 66 10.86 -3.47 -6.95
CA TYR A 66 9.43 -3.48 -7.27
C TYR A 66 8.83 -4.83 -6.88
N LEU A 67 7.65 -4.77 -6.28
CA LEU A 67 6.80 -5.91 -5.99
C LEU A 67 5.49 -5.72 -6.75
N PHE A 68 5.05 -6.75 -7.46
CA PHE A 68 3.83 -6.76 -8.27
C PHE A 68 2.86 -7.78 -7.69
N GLY A 69 1.61 -7.38 -7.53
CA GLY A 69 0.65 -8.18 -6.79
C GLY A 69 -0.70 -7.52 -6.62
N LEU A 70 -1.61 -8.24 -5.96
CA LEU A 70 -2.92 -7.74 -5.57
C LEU A 70 -2.84 -7.15 -4.17
N GLY A 71 -3.23 -5.89 -4.03
CA GLY A 71 -3.37 -5.20 -2.76
C GLY A 71 -4.83 -5.05 -2.34
N TYR A 72 -5.13 -5.38 -1.09
CA TYR A 72 -6.41 -5.12 -0.45
C TYR A 72 -6.19 -4.14 0.69
N TYR A 73 -6.90 -3.04 0.67
CA TYR A 73 -6.90 -2.07 1.75
C TYR A 73 -8.12 -2.32 2.62
N TYR A 74 -7.91 -2.43 3.93
CA TYR A 74 -8.96 -2.61 4.91
C TYR A 74 -8.87 -1.48 5.93
N THR A 75 -9.94 -0.70 6.03
CA THR A 75 -10.04 0.37 7.02
C THR A 75 -11.19 0.09 7.96
N LYS A 76 -10.88 0.10 9.26
CA LYS A 76 -11.89 0.22 10.31
C LYS A 76 -11.86 1.63 10.86
N PHE A 77 -12.93 2.37 10.66
CA PHE A 77 -13.02 3.77 11.07
C PHE A 77 -14.34 4.07 11.77
N GLU A 78 -14.40 5.23 12.40
CA GLU A 78 -15.50 5.68 13.24
C GLU A 78 -16.14 6.91 12.60
N LEU A 79 -17.48 6.96 12.55
CA LEU A 79 -18.22 8.16 12.13
C LEU A 79 -18.62 9.04 13.31
N GLN A 80 -18.97 8.40 14.42
CA GLN A 80 -19.43 9.02 15.68
C GLN A 80 -19.02 8.10 16.83
N SER A 81 -18.90 8.66 18.05
CA SER A 81 -18.47 7.93 19.25
C SER A 81 -19.13 6.53 19.35
N GLY A 82 -18.34 5.47 19.24
CA GLY A 82 -18.74 4.06 19.34
C GLY A 82 -19.38 3.45 18.08
N ARG A 83 -19.48 4.18 16.95
CA ARG A 83 -20.06 3.70 15.68
C ARG A 83 -18.96 3.45 14.64
N TYR A 84 -18.59 2.19 14.51
CA TYR A 84 -17.52 1.74 13.62
C TYR A 84 -18.05 1.14 12.31
N ILE A 85 -17.33 1.39 11.22
CA ILE A 85 -17.52 0.79 9.90
C ILE A 85 -16.21 0.12 9.51
N THR A 86 -16.31 -1.03 8.82
CA THR A 86 -15.19 -1.70 8.17
C THR A 86 -15.46 -1.71 6.67
N ASP A 87 -14.51 -1.22 5.89
CA ASP A 87 -14.53 -1.18 4.43
C ASP A 87 -13.18 -1.67 3.89
#